data_AF-F8FJI7-F1
#
_entry.id   AF-F8FJI7-F1
#
_cell.length_a   1.000
_cell.length_b   1.000
_cell.length_c   1.000
_cell.angle_alpha   90.00
_cell.angle_beta   90.00
_cell.angle_gamma   90.00
#
_symmetry.space_group_name_H-M   'P 1'
#
loop_
_entity.id
_entity.type
_entity.pdbx_description
1 polymer ?
#
loop_
_entity_poly.entity_id
_entity_poly.type
_entity_poly.pdbx_seq_one_letter_code
_entity_poly.pdbx_strand_id
1 'polypeptide(L)' 'MYFHYMLINPSYQGKGIGKKMMDIMLDRYKGCKTKVLISYKSAMDFYHKCGFSKEDGAMPMFISELV' A
#
# COMPACT_ATOMS: atom_id res chain seq x y z
N MET A 1 4.63 -0.83 -11.06
CA MET A 1 4.65 -1.90 -10.04
C MET A 1 3.38 -1.78 -9.21
N TYR A 2 2.66 -2.87 -9.00
CA TYR A 2 1.43 -2.88 -8.21
C TYR A 2 1.65 -3.67 -6.93
N PHE A 3 1.41 -3.05 -5.77
CA PHE A 3 1.48 -3.70 -4.48
C PHE A 3 0.08 -4.15 -4.08
N HIS A 4 -0.21 -5.43 -4.33
CA HIS A 4 -1.57 -5.94 -4.17
C HIS A 4 -1.96 -6.12 -2.71
N TYR A 5 -1.08 -6.70 -1.90
CA TYR A 5 -1.32 -6.95 -0.48
C TYR A 5 -0.15 -6.48 0.38
N MET A 6 -0.51 -5.85 1.50
CA MET A 6 0.41 -5.50 2.56
C MET A 6 -0.29 -5.81 3.88
N LEU A 7 0.01 -6.98 4.43
CA LEU A 7 -0.70 -7.54 5.59
C LEU A 7 0.25 -7.65 6.76
N ILE A 8 -0.24 -7.24 7.94
CA ILE A 8 0.45 -7.42 9.21
C ILE A 8 -0.55 -8.04 10.15
N ASN A 9 -0.16 -9.15 10.77
CA ASN A 9 -0.96 -9.77 11.81
C ASN A 9 -1.30 -8.71 12.89
N PRO A 10 -2.57 -8.58 13.32
CA PRO A 10 -3.01 -7.55 14.27
C PRO A 10 -2.13 -7.44 15.54
N SER A 11 -1.64 -8.55 16.09
CA SER A 11 -0.77 -8.59 17.28
C SER A 11 0.61 -7.94 17.08
N TYR A 12 0.96 -7.62 15.83
CA TYR A 12 2.23 -7.01 15.42
C TYR A 12 2.06 -5.61 14.84
N GLN A 13 0.83 -5.08 14.78
CA GLN A 13 0.57 -3.71 14.34
C GLN A 13 1.03 -2.70 15.40
N GLY A 14 1.22 -1.44 14.99
CA GLY A 14 1.71 -0.36 15.87
C GLY A 14 3.21 -0.43 16.23
N LYS A 15 3.93 -1.49 15.82
CA LYS A 15 5.36 -1.71 16.13
C LYS A 15 6.32 -1.23 15.05
N GLY A 16 5.86 -0.45 14.06
CA GLY A 16 6.68 0.05 12.95
C GLY A 16 7.06 -0.97 11.87
N ILE A 17 6.65 -2.24 12.01
CA ILE A 17 6.98 -3.33 11.07
C ILE A 17 6.50 -3.02 9.65
N GLY A 18 5.28 -2.52 9.51
CA GLY A 18 4.70 -2.17 8.20
C GLY A 18 5.51 -1.13 7.44
N LYS A 19 5.93 -0.08 8.16
CA LYS A 19 6.76 0.98 7.60
C LYS A 19 8.08 0.41 7.11
N LYS A 20 8.75 -0.41 7.93
CA LYS A 20 10.01 -1.05 7.57
C LYS A 20 9.89 -1.99 6.37
N MET A 21 8.84 -2.82 6.30
CA MET A 21 8.56 -3.62 5.11
C MET A 21 8.38 -2.74 3.87
N MET A 22 7.65 -1.64 4.00
CA MET A 22 7.40 -0.76 2.86
C MET A 22 8.68 -0.08 2.38
N ASP A 23 9.53 0.39 3.28
CA ASP A 23 10.82 0.99 2.93
C ASP A 23 11.70 -0.01 2.16
N ILE A 24 11.75 -1.28 2.60
CA ILE A 24 12.49 -2.34 1.90
C ILE A 24 11.92 -2.58 0.49
N MET A 25 10.60 -2.69 0.36
CA MET A 25 9.94 -2.92 -0.93
C MET A 25 10.13 -1.74 -1.89
N LEU A 26 10.03 -0.51 -1.39
CA LEU A 26 10.21 0.71 -2.20
C LEU A 26 11.65 0.86 -2.70
N ASP A 27 12.65 0.55 -1.88
CA ASP A 27 14.05 0.54 -2.31
C ASP A 27 14.31 -0.55 -3.35
N ARG A 28 13.82 -1.78 -3.11
CA ARG A 28 13.96 -2.90 -4.07
C ARG A 28 13.44 -2.55 -5.45
N TYR A 29 12.33 -1.81 -5.52
CA TYR A 29 11.69 -1.40 -6.77
C TYR A 29 11.94 0.07 -7.14
N LYS A 30 13.04 0.68 -6.67
CA LYS A 30 13.34 2.10 -6.95
C LYS A 30 13.39 2.44 -8.43
N GLY A 31 13.86 1.51 -9.28
CA GLY A 31 13.91 1.70 -10.74
C GLY A 31 12.54 1.71 -11.42
N CYS A 32 11.48 1.23 -10.77
CA CYS A 32 10.11 1.33 -11.30
C CYS A 32 9.56 2.73 -11.06
N LYS A 33 9.45 3.55 -12.11
CA LYS A 33 8.96 4.94 -12.01
C LYS A 33 7.59 5.02 -11.33
N THR A 34 6.67 4.14 -11.69
CA THR A 34 5.30 4.14 -11.17
C THR A 34 5.07 2.97 -10.22
N LYS A 35 4.54 3.28 -9.04
CA LYS A 35 4.21 2.35 -7.98
C LYS A 35 2.79 2.65 -7.52
N VAL A 36 1.91 1.65 -7.54
CA VAL A 36 0.47 1.81 -7.28
C VAL A 36 0.02 0.77 -6.27
N LEU A 37 -0.97 1.13 -5.46
CA LEU A 37 -1.70 0.24 -4.57
C LEU A 37 -3.15 0.73 -4.48
N ILE A 38 -4.05 -0.15 -4.05
CA ILE A 38 -5.42 0.24 -3.68
C ILE A 38 -5.45 0.32 -2.15
N SER A 39 -5.72 1.51 -1.61
CA SER A 39 -5.83 1.73 -0.17
C SER A 39 -7.29 1.87 0.26
N TYR A 40 -7.64 1.24 1.39
CA TYR A 40 -8.82 1.64 2.15
C TYR A 40 -8.57 2.98 2.86
N LYS A 41 -9.66 3.69 3.18
CA LYS A 41 -9.59 5.00 3.86
C LYS A 41 -8.82 4.93 5.19
N SER A 42 -8.97 3.85 5.95
CA SER A 42 -8.30 3.64 7.24
C SER A 42 -6.77 3.52 7.14
N ALA A 43 -6.23 3.18 5.97
CA ALA A 43 -4.79 2.98 5.76
C ALA A 43 -4.14 4.14 4.97
N MET A 44 -4.91 5.14 4.53
CA MET A 44 -4.39 6.23 3.70
C MET A 44 -3.24 6.98 4.37
N ASP A 45 -3.41 7.36 5.64
CA ASP A 45 -2.38 8.10 6.38
C ASP A 45 -1.07 7.31 6.52
N PHE A 46 -1.17 5.98 6.63
CA PHE A 46 0.01 5.11 6.65
C PHE A 46 0.75 5.15 5.31
N TYR A 47 0.04 5.04 4.19
CA TYR A 47 0.67 5.08 2.86
C TYR A 47 1.15 6.48 2.49
N HIS A 48 0.50 7.55 2.95
CA HIS A 48 1.01 8.91 2.85
C HIS A 48 2.36 9.06 3.55
N LYS A 49 2.53 8.50 4.75
CA LYS A 49 3.84 8.43 5.45
C LYS A 49 4.87 7.56 4.72
N CYS A 50 4.45 6.74 3.76
CA CYS A 50 5.33 5.96 2.89
C CYS A 50 5.66 6.69 1.57
N GLY A 51 5.15 7.90 1.37
CA GLY A 51 5.41 8.70 0.16
C GLY A 51 4.40 8.48 -0.97
N PHE A 52 3.31 7.74 -0.72
CA PHE A 52 2.21 7.64 -1.68
C PHE A 52 1.29 8.87 -1.59
N SER A 53 0.70 9.24 -2.71
CA SER A 53 -0.37 10.25 -2.80
C SER A 53 -1.59 9.62 -3.45
N LYS A 54 -2.77 10.20 -3.20
CA LYS A 54 -3.96 9.87 -3.97
C LYS A 54 -3.75 10.41 -5.38
N GLU A 55 -4.06 9.60 -6.39
CA GLU A 55 -4.11 10.02 -7.79
C GLU A 55 -5.54 10.43 -8.13
N ASP A 56 -5.70 11.57 -8.80
CA ASP A 56 -7.01 12.02 -9.28
C ASP A 56 -7.31 11.37 -10.63
N GLY A 57 -8.55 10.88 -10.81
CA GLY A 57 -8.99 10.23 -12.05
C GLY A 57 -8.71 8.72 -12.15
N ALA A 58 -7.97 8.13 -11.20
CA ALA A 58 -7.83 6.68 -11.10
C ALA A 58 -8.91 6.08 -10.19
N MET A 59 -9.60 5.04 -10.66
CA MET A 59 -10.67 4.35 -9.92
C MET A 59 -10.30 2.88 -9.68
N PRO A 60 -10.46 2.35 -8.45
CA PRO A 60 -10.28 0.93 -8.21
C PRO A 60 -11.40 0.13 -8.92
N MET A 61 -11.01 -0.96 -9.57
CA MET A 61 -11.94 -1.87 -10.25
C MET A 61 -11.85 -3.25 -9.60
N PHE A 62 -12.97 -3.92 -9.38
CA PHE A 62 -13.01 -5.28 -8.86
C PHE A 62 -14.23 -6.05 -9.40
N ILE A 63 -14.09 -7.37 -9.50
CA ILE A 63 -15.19 -8.32 -9.74
C ILE A 63 -15.09 -9.35 -8.61
N SER A 64 -16.19 -9.60 -7.90
CA SER A 64 -16.24 -10.54 -6.77
C SER A 64 -17.43 -11.48 -6.92
N GLU A 65 -17.22 -12.78 -6.69
CA GLU A 65 -18.29 -13.78 -6.53
C GLU A 65 -18.73 -13.94 -5.07
N LEU A 66 -18.03 -13.28 -4.14
CA LEU A 66 -18.36 -13.28 -2.72
C LEU A 66 -19.25 -12.07 -2.44
N VAL A 67 -20.54 -12.38 -2.21
CA VAL A 67 -21.52 -11.55 -1.49
C VAL A 67 -21.52 -11.99 -0.03
#